data_AF-A0A7S0RGV9-F1
#
_entry.id   AF-A0A7S0RGV9-F1
#
_cell.length_a   1.000
_cell.length_b   1.000
_cell.length_c   1.000
_cell.angle_alpha   90.00
_cell.angle_beta   90.00
_cell.angle_gamma   90.00
#
_symmetry.space_group_name_H-M   'P 1'
#
loop_
_entity.id
_entity.type
_entity.pdbx_description
1 polymer ?
#
loop_
_entity_poly.entity_id
_entity_poly.type
_entity_poly.pdbx_seq_one_letter_code
_entity_poly.pdbx_strand_id
1 'polypeptide(L)'
;LDGFETTSLPEDLELLVGWDVIELGELQCVGQIKEVSGTAMSGDGSETAADEPMKFVRLTLDESLGGGQVLVPAVESFLPCICVPARQVFISPPPGLLELGGRQKLLGEIQRELLALQPLIHATRSRSKRGDAKADPFEAKQRWSKATMGEETMGFLKLAEPFSPEGQPSVATTLRPVQPSTAQERELLMPTRRELHDAWRDDLVAAIMAAGGFPS
;
A
#
# COMPACT_ATOMS: atom_id res chain seq x y z
N LEU A 1 -14.14 26.85 -8.86
CA LEU A 1 -15.17 26.17 -8.05
C LEU A 1 -15.73 27.22 -7.08
N ASP A 2 -16.53 28.14 -7.62
CA ASP A 2 -17.07 29.27 -6.84
C ASP A 2 -18.33 28.78 -6.13
N GLY A 3 -18.20 28.45 -4.85
CA GLY A 3 -19.32 27.92 -4.05
C GLY A 3 -18.95 26.86 -3.01
N PHE A 4 -17.68 26.45 -2.92
CA PHE A 4 -17.23 25.66 -1.78
C PHE A 4 -16.97 26.61 -0.63
N GLU A 5 -17.90 26.67 0.31
CA GLU A 5 -17.59 27.18 1.63
C GLU A 5 -16.55 26.24 2.23
N THR A 6 -15.31 26.71 2.33
CA THR A 6 -14.28 26.06 3.16
C THR A 6 -14.68 26.25 4.60
N THR A 7 -15.63 25.46 5.06
CA THR A 7 -15.91 25.31 6.49
C THR A 7 -14.75 24.55 7.12
N SER A 8 -14.26 25.06 8.24
CA SER A 8 -13.38 24.33 9.15
C SER A 8 -13.96 22.95 9.46
N LEU A 9 -13.09 21.99 9.81
CA LEU A 9 -13.51 20.66 10.25
C LEU A 9 -14.61 20.78 11.33
N PRO A 10 -15.77 20.11 11.17
CA PRO A 10 -16.81 20.15 12.18
C PRO A 10 -16.30 19.50 13.46
N GLU A 11 -16.66 20.05 14.62
CA GLU A 11 -16.32 19.47 15.93
C GLU A 11 -16.85 18.02 16.03
N ASP A 12 -18.04 17.80 15.48
CA ASP A 12 -18.74 16.51 15.42
C ASP A 12 -18.47 15.77 14.10
N LEU A 13 -17.24 15.26 13.95
CA LEU A 13 -16.86 14.42 12.80
C LEU A 13 -17.73 13.15 12.64
N GLU A 14 -18.40 12.71 13.71
CA GLU A 14 -19.33 11.56 13.67
C GLU A 14 -20.50 11.78 12.69
N LEU A 15 -20.87 13.03 12.41
CA LEU A 15 -21.90 13.37 11.43
C LEU A 15 -21.49 13.06 9.98
N LEU A 16 -20.20 12.86 9.74
CA LEU A 16 -19.64 12.54 8.42
C LEU A 16 -19.72 11.03 8.10
N VAL A 17 -20.16 10.19 9.05
CA VAL A 17 -20.30 8.75 8.80
C VAL A 17 -21.32 8.49 7.67
N GLY A 18 -20.91 7.69 6.69
CA GLY A 18 -21.65 7.37 5.48
C GLY A 18 -21.49 8.39 4.34
N TRP A 19 -20.67 9.44 4.51
CA TRP A 19 -20.42 10.42 3.46
C TRP A 19 -19.41 9.89 2.46
N ASP A 20 -19.57 10.32 1.21
CA ASP A 20 -18.66 9.96 0.11
C ASP A 20 -17.37 10.76 0.23
N VAL A 21 -16.25 10.08 -0.02
CA VAL A 21 -14.91 10.67 0.06
C VAL A 21 -14.34 10.83 -1.33
N ILE A 22 -14.02 12.06 -1.71
CA ILE A 22 -13.53 12.43 -3.03
C ILE A 22 -12.08 12.87 -2.95
N GLU A 23 -11.19 12.34 -3.79
CA GLU A 23 -9.81 12.81 -3.87
C GLU A 23 -9.72 14.10 -4.69
N LEU A 24 -9.07 15.15 -4.16
CA LEU A 24 -8.97 16.45 -4.83
C LEU A 24 -8.10 16.44 -6.10
N GLY A 25 -7.12 15.54 -6.18
CA GLY A 25 -6.23 15.46 -7.34
C GLY A 25 -6.97 14.98 -8.59
N GLU A 26 -7.68 13.86 -8.48
CA GLU A 26 -8.34 13.19 -9.61
C GLU A 26 -9.86 13.42 -9.66
N LEU A 27 -10.44 14.00 -8.61
CA LEU A 27 -11.90 14.15 -8.42
C LEU A 27 -12.65 12.82 -8.48
N GLN A 28 -11.98 11.74 -8.08
CA GLN A 28 -12.53 10.39 -8.03
C GLN A 28 -13.14 10.10 -6.65
N CYS A 29 -14.27 9.39 -6.64
CA CYS A 29 -14.79 8.81 -5.40
C CYS A 29 -13.89 7.66 -4.94
N VAL A 30 -13.28 7.85 -3.78
CA VAL A 30 -12.35 6.91 -3.15
C VAL A 30 -13.10 5.88 -2.30
N GLY A 31 -14.27 6.25 -1.77
CA GLY A 31 -15.07 5.39 -0.91
C GLY A 31 -15.92 6.18 0.08
N GLN A 32 -16.18 5.61 1.25
CA GLN A 32 -17.07 6.21 2.26
C GLN A 32 -16.47 6.20 3.66
N ILE A 33 -16.83 7.21 4.47
CA ILE A 33 -16.48 7.25 5.89
C ILE A 33 -17.31 6.20 6.63
N LYS A 34 -16.64 5.25 7.28
CA LYS A 34 -17.31 4.18 8.04
C LYS A 34 -17.42 4.48 9.52
N GLU A 35 -16.38 5.05 10.09
CA GLU A 35 -16.25 5.25 11.53
C GLU A 35 -15.30 6.41 11.79
N VAL A 36 -15.53 7.14 12.88
CA VAL A 36 -14.57 8.12 13.40
C VAL A 36 -14.17 7.66 14.79
N SER A 37 -12.86 7.59 15.06
CA SER A 37 -12.31 7.16 16.34
C SER A 37 -11.32 8.19 16.87
N GLY A 38 -11.44 8.57 18.14
CA GLY A 38 -10.44 9.38 18.82
C GLY A 38 -9.45 8.48 19.55
N THR A 39 -8.14 8.69 19.35
CA THR A 39 -7.13 8.09 20.22
C THR A 39 -6.66 9.14 21.21
N ALA A 40 -6.94 8.92 22.49
CA ALA A 40 -6.21 9.62 23.53
C ALA A 40 -4.75 9.17 23.45
N MET A 41 -3.86 10.06 23.02
CA MET A 41 -2.44 9.83 23.17
C MET A 41 -2.17 9.79 24.67
N SER A 42 -1.98 8.59 25.21
CA SER A 42 -1.63 8.39 26.61
C SER A 42 -0.20 8.90 26.81
N GLY A 43 -0.06 10.21 26.89
CA GLY A 43 1.20 10.88 27.22
C GLY A 43 1.57 10.55 28.66
N ASP A 44 2.82 10.13 28.84
CA ASP A 44 3.40 9.77 30.13
C ASP A 44 3.48 11.03 31.03
N GLY A 45 2.41 11.29 31.78
CA GLY A 45 2.37 12.14 32.98
C GLY A 45 2.77 13.63 32.88
N SER A 46 3.07 14.17 31.69
CA SER A 46 3.45 15.58 31.54
C SER A 46 2.20 16.47 31.51
N GLU A 47 1.82 17.05 32.66
CA GLU A 47 0.66 17.94 32.91
C GLU A 47 0.63 19.27 32.12
N THR A 48 1.45 19.44 31.09
CA THR A 48 1.56 20.71 30.37
C THR A 48 0.76 20.66 29.06
N ALA A 49 -0.39 21.34 29.07
CA ALA A 49 -1.37 21.52 27.99
C ALA A 49 -2.20 20.26 27.67
N ALA A 50 -3.52 20.39 27.81
CA ALA A 50 -4.48 19.39 27.38
C ALA A 50 -4.48 19.34 25.85
N ASP A 51 -3.56 18.58 25.26
CA ASP A 51 -3.59 18.28 23.83
C ASP A 51 -4.91 17.55 23.52
N GLU A 52 -5.69 18.12 22.60
CA GLU A 52 -6.90 17.47 22.13
C GLU A 52 -6.54 16.11 21.51
N PRO A 53 -7.32 15.04 21.81
CA PRO A 53 -7.03 13.73 21.28
C PRO A 53 -7.13 13.74 19.76
N MET A 54 -6.09 13.23 19.09
CA MET A 54 -6.07 13.13 17.65
C MET A 54 -7.22 12.22 17.18
N LYS A 55 -8.08 12.76 16.30
CA LYS A 55 -9.18 12.01 15.69
C LYS A 55 -8.70 11.34 14.40
N PHE A 56 -9.20 10.14 14.16
CA PHE A 56 -8.95 9.34 12.96
C PHE A 56 -10.27 8.98 12.31
N VAL A 57 -10.31 9.05 10.98
CA VAL A 57 -11.43 8.66 10.15
C VAL A 57 -11.09 7.34 9.47
N ARG A 58 -11.93 6.33 9.68
CA ARG A 58 -11.84 5.05 9.00
C ARG A 58 -12.62 5.11 7.70
N LEU A 59 -11.91 5.06 6.59
CA LEU A 59 -12.45 5.03 5.24
C LEU A 59 -12.63 3.60 4.78
N THR A 60 -13.75 3.29 4.14
CA THR A 60 -13.92 2.07 3.35
C THR A 60 -13.68 2.43 1.90
N LEU A 61 -12.65 1.84 1.30
CA LEU A 61 -12.30 2.11 -0.09
C LEU A 61 -13.27 1.39 -1.03
N ASP A 62 -13.52 2.00 -2.18
CA ASP A 62 -14.27 1.39 -3.27
C ASP A 62 -13.49 0.19 -3.87
N GLU A 63 -14.21 -0.76 -4.45
CA GLU A 63 -13.65 -1.95 -5.08
C GLU A 63 -12.71 -1.62 -6.24
N SER A 64 -12.95 -0.49 -6.93
CA SER A 64 -12.06 0.00 -8.00
C SER A 64 -10.64 0.31 -7.51
N LEU A 65 -10.47 0.63 -6.23
CA LEU A 65 -9.18 0.87 -5.58
C LEU A 65 -8.64 -0.36 -4.84
N GLY A 66 -9.21 -1.53 -5.15
CA GLY A 66 -8.90 -2.79 -4.47
C GLY A 66 -9.76 -3.03 -3.22
N GLY A 67 -10.56 -2.05 -2.80
CA GLY A 67 -11.33 -2.10 -1.56
C GLY A 67 -10.46 -2.10 -0.30
N GLY A 68 -11.07 -2.37 0.85
CA GLY A 68 -10.39 -2.42 2.14
C GLY A 68 -10.72 -1.24 3.03
N GLN A 69 -9.93 -1.05 4.09
CA GLN A 69 -10.12 0.04 5.05
C GLN A 69 -8.81 0.80 5.25
N VAL A 70 -8.89 2.12 5.31
CA VAL A 70 -7.74 3.00 5.58
C VAL A 70 -8.10 3.92 6.74
N LEU A 71 -7.16 4.08 7.68
CA LEU A 71 -7.27 5.07 8.74
C LEU A 71 -6.56 6.34 8.30
N VAL A 72 -7.29 7.46 8.28
CA VAL A 72 -6.79 8.76 7.89
C VAL A 72 -6.87 9.71 9.08
N PRO A 73 -5.79 10.43 9.43
CA PRO A 73 -5.85 11.44 10.49
C PRO A 73 -6.80 12.57 10.09
N ALA A 74 -7.68 12.97 11.01
CA ALA A 74 -8.64 14.05 10.79
C ALA A 74 -8.00 15.43 10.98
N VAL A 75 -7.08 15.78 10.09
CA VAL A 75 -6.35 17.06 10.10
C VAL A 75 -6.68 17.86 8.85
N GLU A 76 -6.64 19.19 8.93
CA GLU A 76 -7.00 20.08 7.82
C GLU A 76 -6.16 19.83 6.56
N SER A 77 -4.89 19.41 6.72
CA SER A 77 -4.03 19.06 5.59
C SER A 77 -4.51 17.83 4.80
N PHE A 78 -5.28 16.95 5.45
CA PHE A 78 -5.85 15.75 4.84
C PHE A 78 -7.30 15.92 4.43
N LEU A 79 -8.08 16.70 5.18
CA LEU A 79 -9.50 16.98 4.98
C LEU A 79 -9.70 18.49 4.68
N PRO A 80 -9.19 18.98 3.55
CA PRO A 80 -9.18 20.42 3.25
C PRO A 80 -10.57 21.03 3.04
N CYS A 81 -11.54 20.26 2.56
CA CYS A 81 -12.90 20.78 2.39
C CYS A 81 -14.00 19.73 2.54
N ILE A 82 -15.17 20.20 2.98
CA ILE A 82 -16.36 19.40 3.23
C ILE A 82 -17.53 20.08 2.52
N CYS A 83 -18.24 19.37 1.67
CA CYS A 83 -19.44 19.85 0.99
C CYS A 83 -20.67 19.25 1.65
N VAL A 84 -21.25 20.00 2.60
CA VAL A 84 -22.43 19.58 3.36
C VAL A 84 -23.64 19.28 2.46
N PRO A 85 -24.01 20.11 1.47
CA PRO A 85 -25.17 19.84 0.63
C PRO A 85 -25.04 18.55 -0.18
N ALA A 86 -23.82 18.21 -0.60
CA ALA A 86 -23.53 17.01 -1.38
C ALA A 86 -23.24 15.78 -0.51
N ARG A 87 -23.10 15.95 0.82
CA ARG A 87 -22.58 14.92 1.74
C ARG A 87 -21.26 14.31 1.25
N GLN A 88 -20.36 15.18 0.81
CA GLN A 88 -19.05 14.81 0.28
C GLN A 88 -17.93 15.40 1.14
N VAL A 89 -16.90 14.60 1.36
CA VAL A 89 -15.68 14.99 2.04
C VAL A 89 -14.53 14.91 1.04
N PHE A 90 -13.81 16.00 0.86
CA PHE A 90 -12.70 16.04 -0.08
C PHE A 90 -11.40 15.83 0.68
N ILE A 91 -10.57 14.92 0.17
CA ILE A 91 -9.28 14.59 0.77
C ILE A 91 -8.12 14.88 -0.18
N SER A 92 -6.96 15.15 0.40
CA SER A 92 -5.69 15.24 -0.32
C SER A 92 -4.68 14.26 0.30
N PRO A 93 -4.86 12.93 0.08
CA PRO A 93 -4.00 11.93 0.68
C PRO A 93 -2.56 12.03 0.13
N PRO A 94 -1.54 11.73 0.94
CA PRO A 94 -0.19 11.53 0.44
C PRO A 94 -0.14 10.39 -0.60
N PRO A 95 0.77 10.49 -1.58
CA PRO A 95 0.91 9.46 -2.60
C PRO A 95 1.19 8.09 -1.97
N GLY A 96 0.49 7.08 -2.49
CA GLY A 96 0.58 5.69 -2.01
C GLY A 96 -0.27 5.34 -0.79
N LEU A 97 -0.87 6.31 -0.07
CA LEU A 97 -1.67 6.00 1.11
C LEU A 97 -2.92 5.16 0.77
N LEU A 98 -3.63 5.52 -0.31
CA LEU A 98 -4.81 4.78 -0.75
C LEU A 98 -4.44 3.38 -1.25
N GLU A 99 -3.31 3.25 -1.94
CA GLU A 99 -2.78 1.95 -2.40
C GLU A 99 -2.46 1.01 -1.24
N LEU A 100 -1.98 1.55 -0.11
CA LEU A 100 -1.72 0.74 1.08
C LEU A 100 -3.00 0.07 1.60
N GLY A 101 -4.15 0.74 1.51
CA GLY A 101 -5.45 0.16 1.85
C GLY A 101 -5.78 -1.07 1.00
N GLY A 102 -5.64 -0.95 -0.32
CA GLY A 102 -5.84 -2.07 -1.24
C GLY A 102 -4.86 -3.23 -0.98
N ARG A 103 -3.59 -2.91 -0.69
CA ARG A 103 -2.56 -3.93 -0.36
C ARG A 103 -2.85 -4.68 0.93
N GLN A 104 -3.44 -4.04 1.95
CA GLN A 104 -3.81 -4.72 3.19
C GLN A 104 -4.88 -5.80 2.96
N LYS A 105 -5.86 -5.53 2.09
CA LYS A 105 -6.88 -6.54 1.71
C LYS A 105 -6.22 -7.75 1.04
N LEU A 106 -5.35 -7.50 0.06
CA LEU A 106 -4.59 -8.55 -0.64
C LEU A 106 -3.78 -9.41 0.35
N LEU A 107 -3.07 -8.77 1.29
CA LEU A 107 -2.32 -9.49 2.32
C LEU A 107 -3.23 -10.35 3.21
N GLY A 108 -4.41 -9.84 3.56
CA GLY A 108 -5.42 -10.60 4.31
C GLY A 108 -5.95 -11.82 3.54
N GLU A 109 -6.13 -11.69 2.22
CA GLU A 109 -6.54 -12.79 1.33
C GLU A 109 -5.44 -13.84 1.24
N ILE A 110 -4.19 -13.44 0.96
CA ILE A 110 -3.03 -14.34 0.91
C ILE A 110 -2.86 -15.06 2.26
N GLN A 111 -2.99 -14.36 3.38
CA GLN A 111 -2.88 -14.98 4.70
C GLN A 111 -3.97 -16.02 4.93
N ARG A 112 -5.20 -15.75 4.48
CA ARG A 112 -6.32 -16.70 4.57
C ARG A 112 -6.08 -17.94 3.72
N GLU A 113 -5.58 -17.77 2.50
CA GLU A 113 -5.22 -18.89 1.63
C GLU A 113 -4.08 -19.74 2.21
N LEU A 114 -3.04 -19.09 2.75
CA LEU A 114 -1.93 -19.79 3.41
C LEU A 114 -2.40 -20.60 4.62
N LEU A 115 -3.33 -20.06 5.42
CA LEU A 115 -3.93 -20.79 6.54
C LEU A 115 -4.78 -21.96 6.05
N ALA A 116 -5.54 -21.80 4.96
CA ALA A 116 -6.33 -22.88 4.37
C ALA A 116 -5.45 -24.03 3.83
N LEU A 117 -4.23 -23.72 3.36
CA LEU A 117 -3.27 -24.71 2.87
C LEU A 117 -2.45 -25.38 3.99
N GLN A 118 -2.48 -24.85 5.22
CA GLN A 118 -1.69 -25.36 6.33
C GLN A 118 -1.95 -26.86 6.63
N PRO A 119 -3.19 -27.38 6.66
CA PRO A 119 -3.45 -28.80 6.89
C PRO A 119 -2.85 -29.72 5.80
N LEU A 120 -2.83 -29.27 4.54
CA LEU A 120 -2.25 -29.99 3.42
C LEU A 120 -0.74 -30.12 3.55
N ILE A 121 -0.08 -29.02 3.94
CA ILE A 121 1.38 -29.01 4.20
C ILE A 121 1.72 -29.97 5.35
N HIS A 122 0.91 -30.01 6.40
CA HIS A 122 1.08 -30.96 7.50
C HIS A 122 0.83 -32.42 7.09
N ALA A 123 -0.13 -32.68 6.22
CA ALA A 123 -0.43 -34.02 5.71
C ALA A 123 0.72 -34.58 4.85
N THR A 124 1.27 -33.78 3.94
CA THR A 124 2.39 -34.20 3.07
C THR A 124 3.68 -34.44 3.87
N ARG A 125 3.97 -33.59 4.86
CA ARG A 125 5.12 -33.76 5.76
C ARG A 125 5.01 -35.02 6.63
N SER A 126 3.81 -35.34 7.09
CA SER A 126 3.53 -36.56 7.86
C SER A 126 3.69 -37.84 7.02
N ARG A 127 3.38 -37.79 5.72
CA ARG A 127 3.50 -38.93 4.81
C ARG A 127 4.96 -39.24 4.47
N SER A 128 5.79 -38.21 4.34
CA SER A 128 7.25 -38.37 4.12
C SER A 128 7.96 -39.11 5.26
N LYS A 129 7.44 -39.07 6.50
CA LYS A 129 8.05 -39.78 7.64
C LYS A 129 7.70 -41.26 7.72
N ARG A 130 6.67 -41.74 7.00
CA ARG A 130 6.23 -43.16 7.09
C ARG A 130 6.96 -44.12 6.14
N GLY A 131 7.87 -43.64 5.30
CA GLY A 131 8.68 -44.52 4.45
C GLY A 131 7.90 -45.19 3.30
N ASP A 132 6.68 -44.75 3.01
CA ASP A 132 5.90 -45.19 1.82
C ASP A 132 6.44 -44.51 0.54
N ALA A 133 7.74 -44.68 0.28
CA ALA A 133 8.45 -44.13 -0.87
C ALA A 133 8.33 -45.08 -2.07
N LYS A 134 7.12 -45.24 -2.63
CA LYS A 134 6.93 -45.83 -3.97
C LYS A 134 5.79 -45.23 -4.80
N ALA A 135 5.10 -44.20 -4.32
CA ALA A 135 4.13 -43.48 -5.16
C ALA A 135 4.86 -42.41 -5.98
N ASP A 136 4.84 -42.59 -7.31
CA ASP A 136 5.46 -41.69 -8.27
C ASP A 136 4.88 -40.27 -8.12
N PRO A 137 5.70 -39.25 -7.78
CA PRO A 137 5.23 -37.87 -7.60
C PRO A 137 4.56 -37.30 -8.87
N PHE A 138 4.80 -37.89 -10.05
CA PHE A 138 4.19 -37.48 -11.30
C PHE A 138 2.69 -37.82 -11.38
N GLU A 139 2.27 -38.96 -10.82
CA GLU A 139 0.86 -39.38 -10.82
C GLU A 139 0.00 -38.53 -9.88
N ALA A 140 0.57 -38.10 -8.75
CA ALA A 140 -0.12 -37.25 -7.78
C ALA A 140 -0.43 -35.85 -8.37
N LYS A 141 0.50 -35.27 -9.14
CA LYS A 141 0.28 -34.00 -9.85
C LYS A 141 -0.81 -34.12 -10.93
N GLN A 142 -0.84 -35.21 -11.69
CA GLN A 142 -1.87 -35.42 -12.70
C GLN A 142 -3.27 -35.61 -12.12
N ARG A 143 -3.39 -36.32 -10.99
CA ARG A 143 -4.67 -36.48 -10.28
C ARG A 143 -5.19 -35.16 -9.71
N TRP A 144 -4.29 -34.30 -9.23
CA TRP A 144 -4.68 -32.98 -8.73
C TRP A 144 -5.15 -32.05 -9.86
N SER A 145 -4.40 -31.96 -10.96
CA SER A 145 -4.80 -31.16 -12.13
C SER A 145 -6.21 -31.54 -12.63
N LYS A 146 -6.56 -32.83 -12.62
CA LYS A 146 -7.90 -33.30 -12.99
C LYS A 146 -8.99 -33.03 -11.94
N ALA A 147 -8.63 -32.90 -10.66
CA ALA A 147 -9.59 -32.68 -9.58
C ALA A 147 -9.90 -31.20 -9.34
N THR A 148 -8.97 -30.30 -9.66
CA THR A 148 -9.16 -28.85 -9.55
C THR A 148 -9.59 -28.19 -10.86
N MET A 149 -9.46 -28.86 -12.01
CA MET A 149 -10.05 -28.42 -13.28
C MET A 149 -11.51 -28.90 -13.42
N GLY A 150 -12.41 -28.30 -12.65
CA GLY A 150 -13.80 -28.19 -13.07
C GLY A 150 -13.88 -27.26 -14.28
N GLU A 151 -14.64 -27.65 -15.30
CA GLU A 151 -14.64 -27.12 -16.69
C GLU A 151 -14.94 -25.62 -16.90
N GLU A 152 -15.11 -24.81 -15.85
CA GLU A 152 -15.65 -23.45 -15.97
C GLU A 152 -14.64 -22.29 -15.88
N THR A 153 -13.34 -22.53 -15.67
CA THR A 153 -12.34 -21.44 -15.52
C THR A 153 -11.28 -21.37 -16.62
N MET A 154 -11.60 -21.75 -17.86
CA MET A 154 -10.72 -21.57 -19.02
C MET A 154 -10.63 -20.14 -19.57
N GLY A 155 -11.04 -19.12 -18.81
CA GLY A 155 -11.00 -17.71 -19.24
C GLY A 155 -9.76 -16.92 -18.82
N PHE A 156 -9.06 -17.30 -17.74
CA PHE A 156 -8.20 -16.34 -17.03
C PHE A 156 -6.69 -16.61 -17.03
N LEU A 157 -6.21 -17.73 -17.58
CA LEU A 157 -4.78 -18.09 -17.51
C LEU A 157 -4.06 -18.18 -18.87
N LYS A 158 -4.49 -17.40 -19.88
CA LYS A 158 -3.87 -17.39 -21.22
C LYS A 158 -2.88 -16.24 -21.47
N LEU A 159 -2.20 -15.73 -20.44
CA LEU A 159 -1.21 -14.65 -20.58
C LEU A 159 0.15 -14.90 -19.89
N ALA A 160 0.39 -16.07 -19.30
CA ALA A 160 1.71 -16.40 -18.78
C ALA A 160 2.53 -17.14 -19.85
N GLU A 161 3.31 -16.39 -20.63
CA GLU A 161 4.40 -16.95 -21.42
C GLU A 161 5.43 -17.67 -20.51
N PRO A 162 6.06 -18.76 -20.98
CA PRO A 162 7.02 -19.50 -20.18
C PRO A 162 8.29 -18.68 -19.97
N PHE A 163 8.53 -18.29 -18.71
CA PHE A 163 9.79 -17.69 -18.27
C PHE A 163 10.97 -18.62 -18.60
N SER A 164 11.90 -18.09 -19.40
CA SER A 164 13.18 -18.72 -19.74
C SER A 164 14.11 -18.70 -18.52
N PRO A 165 14.67 -19.84 -18.07
CA PRO A 165 15.48 -19.90 -16.85
C PRO A 165 16.97 -19.74 -17.17
N GLU A 166 17.41 -18.56 -17.60
CA GLU A 166 18.84 -18.22 -17.58
C GLU A 166 19.07 -16.77 -17.12
N GLY A 167 19.63 -16.64 -15.91
CA GLY A 167 20.42 -15.48 -15.49
C GLY A 167 19.69 -14.27 -14.92
N GLN A 168 19.27 -14.33 -13.65
CA GLN A 168 19.15 -13.13 -12.82
C GLN A 168 19.70 -13.35 -11.41
N PRO A 169 20.63 -12.51 -10.92
CA PRO A 169 21.12 -12.58 -9.55
C PRO A 169 20.09 -12.02 -8.56
N SER A 170 19.80 -12.80 -7.52
CA SER A 170 19.05 -12.37 -6.34
C SER A 170 19.72 -11.18 -5.66
N VAL A 171 19.03 -10.05 -5.59
CA VAL A 171 19.31 -9.02 -4.58
C VAL A 171 17.98 -8.54 -3.99
N ALA A 172 17.55 -9.20 -2.92
CA ALA A 172 16.48 -8.72 -2.06
C ALA A 172 17.08 -7.65 -1.12
N THR A 173 17.03 -6.39 -1.55
CA THR A 173 17.45 -5.26 -0.71
C THR A 173 16.24 -4.69 0.01
N THR A 174 16.13 -5.02 1.28
CA THR A 174 15.24 -4.38 2.25
C THR A 174 15.63 -2.91 2.39
N LEU A 175 14.86 -1.99 1.79
CA LEU A 175 15.05 -0.54 1.94
C LEU A 175 14.64 -0.11 3.35
N ARG A 176 15.61 -0.01 4.27
CA ARG A 176 15.51 0.90 5.41
C ARG A 176 16.06 2.25 4.98
N PRO A 177 15.40 3.38 5.29
CA PRO A 177 15.99 4.69 5.09
C PRO A 177 17.17 4.85 6.06
N VAL A 178 18.38 4.60 5.55
CA VAL A 178 19.63 4.88 6.25
C VAL A 178 19.85 6.38 6.13
N GLN A 179 19.69 7.11 7.23
CA GLN A 179 20.15 8.49 7.29
C GLN A 179 21.68 8.48 7.40
N PRO A 180 22.43 9.03 6.44
CA PRO A 180 23.88 9.07 6.52
C PRO A 180 24.31 9.98 7.67
N SER A 181 25.10 9.41 8.58
CA SER A 181 25.48 10.02 9.86
C SER A 181 26.70 10.94 9.75
N THR A 182 27.38 10.90 8.60
CA THR A 182 28.59 11.70 8.34
C THR A 182 28.56 12.37 6.97
N ALA A 183 29.28 13.50 6.82
CA ALA A 183 29.37 14.23 5.56
C ALA A 183 30.01 13.39 4.42
N GLN A 184 30.93 12.48 4.76
CA GLN A 184 31.56 11.55 3.80
C GLN A 184 30.57 10.50 3.27
N GLU A 185 29.61 10.04 4.06
CA GLU A 185 28.58 9.10 3.59
C GLU A 185 27.59 9.77 2.63
N ARG A 186 27.38 11.08 2.75
CA ARG A 186 26.52 11.85 1.82
C ARG A 186 27.14 11.99 0.43
N GLU A 187 28.47 12.04 0.34
CA GLU A 187 29.19 12.10 -0.94
C GLU A 187 29.05 10.80 -1.74
N LEU A 188 28.90 9.65 -1.06
CA LEU A 188 28.70 8.34 -1.70
C LEU A 188 27.28 8.09 -2.21
N LEU A 189 26.31 8.95 -1.85
CA LEU A 189 24.90 8.81 -2.20
C LEU A 189 24.45 9.75 -3.33
N MET A 190 25.30 10.67 -3.77
CA MET A 190 24.98 11.59 -4.87
C MET A 190 25.20 10.87 -6.21
N PRO A 191 24.16 10.74 -7.06
CA PRO A 191 24.31 10.10 -8.37
C PRO A 191 25.33 10.86 -9.21
N THR A 192 26.18 10.12 -9.90
CA THR A 192 27.21 10.70 -10.75
C THR A 192 26.59 11.33 -11.99
N ARG A 193 27.31 12.28 -12.61
CA ARG A 193 26.88 12.90 -13.88
C ARG A 193 26.53 11.87 -14.95
N ARG A 194 27.32 10.78 -15.02
CA ARG A 194 27.14 9.71 -16.00
C ARG A 194 25.83 8.95 -15.75
N GLU A 195 25.53 8.62 -14.49
CA GLU A 195 24.30 7.92 -14.14
C GLU A 195 23.05 8.75 -14.47
N LEU A 196 23.08 10.07 -14.24
CA LEU A 196 21.97 10.95 -14.60
C LEU A 196 21.78 11.07 -16.11
N HIS A 197 22.87 11.10 -16.87
CA HIS A 197 22.81 11.13 -18.34
C HIS A 197 22.31 9.78 -18.90
N ASP A 198 22.77 8.65 -18.33
CA ASP A 198 22.29 7.31 -18.69
C ASP A 198 20.80 7.11 -18.34
N ALA A 199 20.30 7.86 -17.35
CA ALA A 199 18.88 7.94 -16.98
C ALA A 199 18.08 9.01 -17.76
N TRP A 200 18.68 9.67 -18.77
CA TRP A 200 18.05 10.69 -19.60
C TRP A 200 17.51 11.89 -18.80
N ARG A 201 18.16 12.22 -17.67
CA ARG A 201 17.83 13.35 -16.78
C ARG A 201 18.77 14.54 -17.00
N ASP A 202 18.85 15.03 -18.22
CA ASP A 202 19.70 16.17 -18.59
C ASP A 202 19.27 17.48 -17.88
N ASP A 203 18.00 17.57 -17.50
CA ASP A 203 17.44 18.65 -16.69
C ASP A 203 18.16 18.79 -15.34
N LEU A 204 18.37 17.66 -14.66
CA LEU A 204 19.05 17.61 -13.37
C LEU A 204 20.55 17.88 -13.52
N VAL A 205 21.17 17.38 -14.59
CA VAL A 205 22.58 17.67 -14.90
C VAL A 205 22.78 19.18 -15.09
N ALA A 206 21.90 19.84 -15.83
CA ALA A 206 21.97 21.29 -16.04
C ALA A 206 21.78 22.07 -14.72
N ALA A 207 20.81 21.67 -13.89
CA ALA A 207 20.56 22.29 -12.60
C ALA A 207 21.74 22.14 -11.62
N ILE A 208 22.35 20.95 -11.54
CA ILE A 208 23.52 20.69 -10.67
C ILE A 208 24.74 21.49 -11.15
N MET A 209 24.97 21.55 -12.47
CA MET A 209 26.04 22.37 -13.05
C MET A 209 25.86 23.86 -12.74
N ALA A 210 24.62 24.36 -12.78
CA ALA A 210 24.31 25.75 -12.40
C ALA A 210 24.51 26.02 -10.90
N ALA A 211 24.34 25.00 -10.05
CA ALA A 211 24.47 25.10 -8.59
C ALA A 211 25.91 24.91 -8.06
N GLY A 212 26.91 24.66 -8.93
CA GLY A 212 28.31 24.50 -8.53
C GLY A 212 28.99 23.22 -9.03
N GLY A 213 28.27 22.37 -9.78
CA GLY A 213 28.84 21.19 -10.42
C GLY A 213 28.83 19.93 -9.56
N PHE A 214 29.41 18.86 -10.11
CA PHE A 214 29.57 17.59 -9.40
C PHE A 214 30.85 17.61 -8.56
N PRO A 215 30.86 16.98 -7.37
CA PRO A 215 32.10 16.79 -6.61
C PRO A 215 33.13 16.05 -7.48
N SER A 216 34.38 16.50 -7.42
CA SER A 216 35.52 15.98 -8.21
C SER A 216 36.07 14.68 -7.66
#